data_AF-A0A0N4XF89-F1
#
_entry.id   AF-A0A0N4XF89-F1
#
_cell.length_a   1.000
_cell.length_b   1.000
_cell.length_c   1.000
_cell.angle_alpha   90.00
_cell.angle_beta   90.00
_cell.angle_gamma   90.00
#
_symmetry.space_group_name_H-M   'P 1'
#
loop_
_entity.id
_entity.type
_entity.pdbx_description
1 polymer ?
#
loop_
_entity_poly.entity_id
_entity_poly.type
_entity_poly.pdbx_seq_one_letter_code
_entity_poly.pdbx_strand_id
1 'polypeptide(L)'
;MMAAIKSKVYSEMEILEKTDTLITRYFQEARHVEDILGIKEDGEERDIWRRYSKERMKTVSVALVLCLHIGVDPPDSAPKTSARARLEAWVDPYSCSPQKAAYKIATSLQKSYERWQPRARYKSVTDPTGEDVRKLCISMRRNAKDERVLFHYNGHGVPRPTQNGEIWVFNKNFTQYIPLSLYDLQIWMEFPSIYVWDCSSAETIVNWFMRFAKDHEDDWHKKLLDHQEAVASTSISGARINSHMTADQQAESLKFQRRPKFRDCIQLAACREDERLPTNPELPADLFTSCLTTPIHTSILWYLIKSGRKSQFSPNLLEEIPGQLNDRRTILGELNWIFTAITDTIAWNALPRDDFQRLFRQDLLLASLFRSFLLAERVMGGNGCTDHPLWDSWEYTLDLTLHHIHNLLSPKLSYQVIGRDVLFKSSICTLNTLVDLSGIIGDGQDVQHNWFFIEQLKAFEVWLEYGVNKQSSPEQLPIVLQVLLSQAHRQRALELLARFLDLGQWAVGYSLSVGIFPYMLKL
;
A
#
# COMPACT_ATOMS: atom_id res chain seq x y z
N MET A 1 -57.57 -13.61 26.40
CA MET A 1 -57.27 -14.33 27.66
C MET A 1 -55.77 -14.28 28.03
N MET A 2 -54.83 -14.41 27.08
CA MET A 2 -53.38 -14.26 27.35
C MET A 2 -52.90 -12.83 27.70
N ALA A 3 -53.58 -11.78 27.23
CA ALA A 3 -53.21 -10.40 27.58
C ALA A 3 -53.52 -10.04 29.05
N ALA A 4 -54.55 -10.67 29.63
CA ALA A 4 -54.92 -10.46 31.03
C ALA A 4 -53.98 -11.17 32.02
N ILE A 5 -53.24 -12.19 31.56
CA ILE A 5 -52.23 -12.89 32.38
C ILE A 5 -50.93 -12.09 32.41
N LYS A 6 -50.54 -11.42 31.31
CA LYS A 6 -49.35 -10.54 31.29
C LYS A 6 -49.45 -9.35 32.24
N SER A 7 -50.62 -8.72 32.35
CA SER A 7 -50.82 -7.55 33.23
C SER A 7 -50.70 -7.88 34.72
N LYS A 8 -51.02 -9.11 35.14
CA LYS A 8 -50.99 -9.50 36.56
C LYS A 8 -49.60 -9.92 37.05
N VAL A 9 -48.71 -10.30 36.14
CA VAL A 9 -47.31 -10.65 36.44
C VAL A 9 -46.44 -9.40 36.67
N TYR A 10 -46.77 -8.27 36.04
CA TYR A 10 -46.01 -7.02 36.21
C TYR A 10 -46.33 -6.29 37.53
N SER A 11 -47.51 -6.48 38.14
CA SER A 11 -47.88 -5.77 39.39
C SER A 11 -47.41 -6.47 40.67
N GLU A 12 -47.03 -7.74 40.61
CA GLU A 12 -46.52 -8.49 41.78
C GLU A 12 -44.99 -8.46 41.90
N MET A 13 -44.28 -7.85 40.95
CA MET A 13 -42.81 -7.75 40.96
C MET A 13 -42.24 -6.57 41.76
N GLU A 14 -43.08 -5.67 42.27
CA GLU A 14 -42.62 -4.45 42.97
C GLU A 14 -42.67 -4.54 44.51
N ILE A 15 -42.93 -5.72 45.08
CA ILE A 15 -42.78 -5.97 46.52
C ILE A 15 -42.06 -7.30 46.73
N LEU A 16 -40.75 -7.30 46.54
CA LEU A 16 -39.88 -8.31 47.15
C LEU A 16 -38.76 -7.61 47.91
N GLU A 17 -39.08 -7.31 49.16
CA GLU A 17 -38.08 -7.11 50.20
C GLU A 17 -37.23 -8.39 50.35
N LYS A 18 -35.97 -8.17 50.73
CA LYS A 18 -34.90 -9.14 50.95
C LYS A 18 -35.33 -10.39 51.73
N THR A 19 -35.75 -11.44 51.03
CA THR A 19 -35.64 -12.83 51.49
C THR A 19 -35.11 -13.67 50.34
N ASP A 20 -33.78 -13.70 50.19
CA ASP A 20 -33.07 -14.54 49.22
C ASP A 20 -33.21 -16.03 49.60
N THR A 21 -34.37 -16.62 49.31
CA THR A 21 -34.51 -18.06 49.20
C THR A 21 -34.24 -18.46 47.75
N LEU A 22 -33.26 -19.33 47.53
CA LEU A 22 -32.99 -19.95 46.23
C LEU A 22 -34.20 -20.80 45.80
N ILE A 23 -35.14 -20.18 45.07
CA ILE A 23 -36.31 -20.87 44.52
C ILE A 23 -35.95 -21.43 43.15
N THR A 24 -36.01 -22.75 42.99
CA THR A 24 -35.79 -23.42 41.70
C THR A 24 -36.88 -23.01 40.71
N ARG A 25 -36.49 -22.37 39.61
CA ARG A 25 -37.41 -21.98 38.53
C ARG A 25 -37.41 -23.05 37.44
N TYR A 26 -38.58 -23.58 37.09
CA TYR A 26 -38.76 -24.55 36.01
C TYR A 26 -39.17 -23.85 34.71
N PHE A 27 -38.74 -24.38 33.56
CA PHE A 27 -39.11 -23.90 32.21
C PHE A 27 -38.79 -22.41 31.94
N GLN A 28 -37.72 -21.88 32.54
CA GLN A 28 -37.27 -20.49 32.34
C GLN A 28 -36.02 -20.36 31.46
N GLU A 29 -35.51 -21.47 30.91
CA GLU A 29 -34.37 -21.41 29.98
C GLU A 29 -34.78 -20.84 28.62
N ALA A 30 -33.82 -20.28 27.87
CA ALA A 30 -34.04 -19.63 26.57
C ALA A 30 -34.93 -20.45 25.62
N ARG A 31 -34.73 -21.78 25.54
CA ARG A 31 -35.54 -22.69 24.70
C ARG A 31 -37.04 -22.72 25.02
N HIS A 32 -37.46 -22.24 26.20
CA HIS A 32 -38.86 -22.22 26.64
C HIS A 32 -39.47 -20.82 26.60
N VAL A 33 -38.65 -19.77 26.68
CA VAL A 33 -39.09 -18.37 26.81
C VAL A 33 -38.94 -17.62 25.49
N GLU A 34 -37.90 -17.92 24.73
CA GLU A 34 -37.61 -17.28 23.44
C GLU A 34 -38.25 -18.07 22.29
N ASP A 35 -38.59 -17.37 21.22
CA ASP A 35 -39.09 -18.00 20.00
C ASP A 35 -37.95 -18.81 19.35
N ILE A 36 -38.22 -20.09 19.07
CA ILE A 36 -37.24 -20.99 18.42
C ILE A 36 -37.20 -20.65 16.92
N LEU A 37 -36.42 -19.64 16.57
CA LEU A 37 -36.23 -19.15 15.21
C LEU A 37 -34.75 -19.22 14.83
N GLY A 38 -34.48 -19.53 13.57
CA GLY A 38 -33.15 -19.35 13.01
C GLY A 38 -32.84 -17.86 12.85
N ILE A 39 -31.65 -17.44 13.28
CA ILE A 39 -31.18 -16.07 13.05
C ILE A 39 -31.02 -15.85 11.54
N LYS A 40 -31.55 -14.75 11.02
CA LYS A 40 -31.33 -14.35 9.62
C LYS A 40 -29.87 -13.98 9.45
N GLU A 41 -29.23 -14.56 8.45
CA GLU A 41 -27.82 -14.29 8.14
C GLU A 41 -27.65 -12.94 7.40
N ASP A 42 -27.91 -11.83 8.08
CA ASP A 42 -27.76 -10.50 7.49
C ASP A 42 -26.40 -9.89 7.92
N GLY A 43 -25.59 -9.44 6.96
CA GLY A 43 -24.32 -8.77 7.26
C GLY A 43 -23.53 -8.37 6.02
N GLU A 44 -23.53 -7.07 5.71
CA GLU A 44 -22.86 -6.50 4.53
C GLU A 44 -21.35 -6.82 4.51
N GLU A 45 -20.66 -6.78 5.66
CA GLU A 45 -19.22 -7.03 5.70
C GLU A 45 -18.85 -8.48 5.35
N ARG A 46 -19.71 -9.45 5.68
CA ARG A 46 -19.52 -10.87 5.33
C ARG A 46 -19.63 -11.08 3.83
N ASP A 47 -20.59 -10.44 3.19
CA ASP A 47 -20.84 -10.56 1.75
C ASP A 47 -19.74 -9.87 0.94
N ILE A 48 -19.25 -8.72 1.42
CA ILE A 48 -18.06 -8.06 0.88
C ILE A 48 -16.87 -9.01 0.93
N TRP A 49 -16.54 -9.59 2.09
CA TRP A 49 -15.43 -10.53 2.21
C TRP A 49 -15.55 -11.72 1.25
N ARG A 50 -16.74 -12.30 1.12
CA ARG A 50 -17.00 -13.44 0.21
C ARG A 50 -16.77 -13.10 -1.25
N ARG A 51 -17.17 -11.91 -1.69
CA ARG A 51 -16.98 -11.44 -3.07
C ARG A 51 -15.50 -11.37 -3.40
N TYR A 52 -14.73 -10.63 -2.61
CA TYR A 52 -13.30 -10.40 -2.89
C TYR A 52 -12.42 -11.62 -2.62
N SER A 53 -12.83 -12.53 -1.72
CA SER A 53 -12.10 -13.80 -1.55
C SER A 53 -12.19 -14.71 -2.78
N LYS A 54 -13.26 -14.61 -3.58
CA LYS A 54 -13.44 -15.39 -4.82
C LYS A 54 -12.75 -14.73 -6.02
N GLU A 55 -12.71 -13.40 -6.06
CA GLU A 55 -12.16 -12.59 -7.16
C GLU A 55 -10.67 -12.24 -7.00
N ARG A 56 -9.85 -13.16 -6.47
CA ARG A 56 -8.40 -12.92 -6.32
C ARG A 56 -7.75 -12.70 -7.70
N MET A 57 -7.00 -11.61 -7.81
CA MET A 57 -6.26 -11.25 -9.03
C MET A 57 -4.76 -11.26 -8.76
N LYS A 58 -3.96 -11.41 -9.81
CA LYS A 58 -2.50 -11.29 -9.69
C LYS A 58 -1.95 -10.40 -10.78
N THR A 59 -1.01 -9.54 -10.41
CA THR A 59 -0.16 -8.89 -11.41
C THR A 59 0.96 -9.85 -11.83
N VAL A 60 0.91 -10.30 -13.07
CA VAL A 60 1.83 -11.33 -13.61
C VAL A 60 2.91 -10.76 -14.53
N SER A 61 2.74 -9.54 -15.04
CA SER A 61 3.68 -8.90 -15.95
C SER A 61 3.83 -7.41 -15.61
N VAL A 62 5.06 -6.91 -15.72
CA VAL A 62 5.43 -5.52 -15.42
C VAL A 62 6.26 -4.96 -16.56
N ALA A 63 5.74 -3.92 -17.21
CA ALA A 63 6.40 -3.14 -18.25
C ALA A 63 6.98 -1.86 -17.65
N LEU A 64 8.29 -1.68 -17.75
CA LEU A 64 8.99 -0.47 -17.30
C LEU A 64 9.43 0.34 -18.53
N VAL A 65 8.84 1.52 -18.70
CA VAL A 65 9.12 2.46 -19.79
C VAL A 65 9.80 3.68 -19.20
N LEU A 66 11.08 3.84 -19.49
CA LEU A 66 11.90 4.92 -18.92
C LEU A 66 12.32 5.86 -20.05
N CYS A 67 11.85 7.11 -20.01
CA CYS A 67 12.18 8.16 -20.96
C CYS A 67 13.01 9.24 -20.24
N LEU A 68 14.32 9.02 -20.16
CA LEU A 68 15.23 9.78 -19.27
C LEU A 68 16.19 10.70 -20.04
N HIS A 69 16.59 10.32 -21.25
CA HIS A 69 17.53 11.06 -22.11
C HIS A 69 18.69 11.73 -21.34
N ILE A 70 19.39 10.90 -20.56
CA ILE A 70 20.37 11.35 -19.57
C ILE A 70 21.40 12.32 -20.19
N GLY A 71 21.49 13.52 -19.61
CA GLY A 71 22.40 14.58 -20.05
C GLY A 71 21.76 15.64 -20.95
N VAL A 72 20.53 15.44 -21.41
CA VAL A 72 19.77 16.41 -22.20
C VAL A 72 18.46 16.74 -21.50
N ASP A 73 18.36 17.96 -20.97
CA ASP A 73 17.13 18.42 -20.32
C ASP A 73 16.04 18.72 -21.36
N PRO A 74 14.76 18.36 -21.10
CA PRO A 74 13.65 18.75 -21.96
C PRO A 74 13.41 20.28 -21.91
N PRO A 75 12.74 20.86 -22.93
CA PRO A 75 12.50 22.30 -23.03
C PRO A 75 11.71 22.88 -21.85
N ASP A 76 10.90 22.06 -21.19
CA ASP A 76 10.05 22.47 -20.05
C ASP A 76 10.79 22.49 -18.71
N SER A 77 12.04 22.03 -18.69
CA SER A 77 12.85 21.94 -17.47
C SER A 77 13.10 23.32 -16.85
N ALA A 78 13.24 23.35 -15.52
CA ALA A 78 13.61 24.57 -14.81
C ALA A 78 14.97 25.12 -15.33
N PRO A 79 15.35 26.37 -15.04
CA PRO A 79 16.67 26.91 -15.40
C PRO A 79 17.83 26.17 -14.71
N LYS A 80 19.01 26.06 -15.37
CA LYS A 80 20.19 25.28 -14.92
C LYS A 80 20.90 25.82 -13.67
N THR A 81 20.45 26.93 -13.10
CA THR A 81 21.18 27.69 -12.06
C THR A 81 21.02 27.16 -10.63
N SER A 82 20.15 26.18 -10.37
CA SER A 82 19.99 25.55 -9.05
C SER A 82 20.56 24.13 -9.00
N ALA A 83 21.13 23.74 -7.84
CA ALA A 83 21.36 22.33 -7.55
C ALA A 83 20.00 21.59 -7.61
N ARG A 84 19.93 20.47 -8.33
CA ARG A 84 18.69 19.71 -8.58
C ARG A 84 18.74 18.33 -7.96
N ALA A 85 17.57 17.79 -7.67
CA ALA A 85 17.37 16.35 -7.49
C ALA A 85 17.95 15.61 -8.71
N ARG A 86 18.78 14.60 -8.49
CA ARG A 86 19.51 13.90 -9.56
C ARG A 86 19.41 12.38 -9.51
N LEU A 87 19.24 11.82 -8.32
CA LEU A 87 19.21 10.36 -8.17
C LEU A 87 17.94 9.80 -8.80
N GLU A 88 18.09 8.76 -9.59
CA GLU A 88 16.97 8.00 -10.15
C GLU A 88 17.13 6.52 -9.79
N ALA A 89 16.10 5.91 -9.21
CA ALA A 89 16.13 4.56 -8.66
C ALA A 89 17.36 4.33 -7.76
N TRP A 90 17.74 5.36 -6.99
CA TRP A 90 18.94 5.42 -6.13
C TRP A 90 20.27 5.30 -6.87
N VAL A 91 20.30 5.59 -8.17
CA VAL A 91 21.51 5.60 -9.01
C VAL A 91 21.79 7.02 -9.45
N ASP A 92 23.05 7.46 -9.34
CA ASP A 92 23.48 8.72 -9.96
C ASP A 92 23.61 8.54 -11.49
N PRO A 93 22.79 9.24 -12.30
CA PRO A 93 22.81 9.11 -13.76
C PRO A 93 24.13 9.58 -14.39
N TYR A 94 24.92 10.40 -13.69
CA TYR A 94 26.21 10.91 -14.19
C TYR A 94 27.42 10.09 -13.73
N SER A 95 27.19 9.04 -12.94
CA SER A 95 28.27 8.14 -12.46
C SER A 95 28.94 7.32 -13.58
N CYS A 96 28.29 7.17 -14.73
CA CYS A 96 28.81 6.45 -15.88
C CYS A 96 28.22 6.99 -17.20
N SER A 97 28.52 6.37 -18.33
CA SER A 97 27.97 6.82 -19.62
C SER A 97 26.43 6.77 -19.62
N PRO A 98 25.74 7.70 -20.32
CA PRO A 98 24.28 7.80 -20.33
C PRO A 98 23.55 6.47 -20.59
N GLN A 99 23.99 5.71 -21.58
CA GLN A 99 23.42 4.39 -21.91
C GLN A 99 23.59 3.37 -20.77
N LYS A 100 24.76 3.37 -20.13
CA LYS A 100 25.06 2.46 -19.00
C LYS A 100 24.29 2.89 -17.75
N ALA A 101 24.12 4.19 -17.54
CA ALA A 101 23.34 4.76 -16.45
C ALA A 101 21.86 4.40 -16.59
N ALA A 102 21.26 4.61 -17.77
CA ALA A 102 19.87 4.24 -18.04
C ALA A 102 19.61 2.74 -17.81
N TYR A 103 20.53 1.88 -18.25
CA TYR A 103 20.43 0.43 -18.00
C TYR A 103 20.53 0.09 -16.50
N LYS A 104 21.42 0.74 -15.76
CA LYS A 104 21.54 0.56 -14.30
C LYS A 104 20.28 1.01 -13.57
N ILE A 105 19.71 2.17 -13.94
CA ILE A 105 18.45 2.69 -13.37
C ILE A 105 17.32 1.69 -13.64
N ALA A 106 17.17 1.23 -14.88
CA ALA A 106 16.16 0.23 -15.24
C ALA A 106 16.29 -1.07 -14.43
N THR A 107 17.53 -1.55 -14.25
CA THR A 107 17.81 -2.76 -13.48
C THR A 107 17.54 -2.55 -11.97
N SER A 108 17.88 -1.38 -11.43
CA SER A 108 17.61 -1.02 -10.03
C SER A 108 16.11 -0.94 -9.76
N LEU A 109 15.37 -0.29 -10.66
CA LEU A 109 13.92 -0.18 -10.58
C LEU A 109 13.24 -1.55 -10.69
N GLN A 110 13.68 -2.39 -11.64
CA GLN A 110 13.18 -3.76 -11.75
C GLN A 110 13.39 -4.54 -10.46
N LYS A 111 14.59 -4.51 -9.87
CA LYS A 111 14.88 -5.16 -8.58
C LYS A 111 13.98 -4.64 -7.46
N SER A 112 13.63 -3.35 -7.48
CA SER A 112 12.76 -2.75 -6.48
C SER A 112 11.33 -3.28 -6.59
N TYR A 113 10.80 -3.45 -7.80
CA TYR A 113 9.51 -4.12 -8.00
C TYR A 113 9.55 -5.64 -7.72
N GLU A 114 10.64 -6.32 -8.06
CA GLU A 114 10.83 -7.76 -7.79
C GLU A 114 10.74 -8.08 -6.29
N ARG A 115 11.12 -7.14 -5.41
CA ARG A 115 10.92 -7.28 -3.95
C ARG A 115 9.44 -7.42 -3.57
N TRP A 116 8.55 -6.71 -4.26
CA TRP A 116 7.10 -6.77 -4.01
C TRP A 116 6.44 -7.95 -4.71
N GLN A 117 6.87 -8.26 -5.95
CA GLN A 117 6.31 -9.36 -6.74
C GLN A 117 7.42 -10.13 -7.48
N PRO A 118 8.09 -11.10 -6.83
CA PRO A 118 9.25 -11.77 -7.41
C PRO A 118 8.89 -12.74 -8.55
N ARG A 119 7.61 -13.14 -8.67
CA ARG A 119 7.16 -14.15 -9.64
C ARG A 119 6.61 -13.54 -10.95
N ALA A 120 6.53 -12.21 -11.04
CA ALA A 120 6.08 -11.55 -12.26
C ALA A 120 7.16 -11.54 -13.34
N ARG A 121 6.75 -11.37 -14.59
CA ARG A 121 7.65 -11.17 -15.72
C ARG A 121 7.93 -9.69 -15.90
N TYR A 122 9.20 -9.31 -15.79
CA TYR A 122 9.66 -7.94 -15.97
C TYR A 122 10.27 -7.76 -17.36
N LYS A 123 9.92 -6.65 -18.02
CA LYS A 123 10.74 -6.14 -19.13
C LYS A 123 10.82 -4.62 -19.01
N SER A 124 12.03 -4.11 -19.19
CA SER A 124 12.31 -2.68 -19.24
C SER A 124 12.74 -2.27 -20.64
N VAL A 125 12.37 -1.05 -21.02
CA VAL A 125 12.84 -0.36 -22.21
C VAL A 125 13.28 1.05 -21.80
N THR A 126 14.49 1.43 -22.21
CA THR A 126 15.10 2.73 -21.91
C THR A 126 15.13 3.57 -23.17
N ASP A 127 14.68 4.81 -23.06
CA ASP A 127 14.51 5.78 -24.14
C ASP A 127 13.88 5.17 -25.41
N PRO A 128 12.68 4.55 -25.30
CA PRO A 128 12.08 3.79 -26.38
C PRO A 128 11.47 4.67 -27.48
N THR A 129 11.26 4.06 -28.65
CA THR A 129 10.35 4.60 -29.67
C THR A 129 8.91 4.14 -29.45
N GLY A 130 7.94 4.81 -30.09
CA GLY A 130 6.53 4.42 -29.99
C GLY A 130 6.25 2.98 -30.41
N GLU A 131 6.99 2.46 -31.40
CA GLU A 131 6.86 1.07 -31.84
C GLU A 131 7.45 0.08 -30.81
N ASP A 132 8.50 0.47 -30.07
CA ASP A 132 9.06 -0.35 -29.00
C ASP A 132 8.07 -0.45 -27.83
N VAL A 133 7.44 0.67 -27.45
CA VAL A 133 6.38 0.69 -26.42
C VAL A 133 5.20 -0.17 -26.86
N ARG A 134 4.75 -0.07 -28.12
CA ARG A 134 3.67 -0.89 -28.67
C ARG A 134 3.98 -2.38 -28.60
N LYS A 135 5.16 -2.81 -29.08
CA LYS A 135 5.60 -4.21 -29.03
C LYS A 135 5.70 -4.73 -27.60
N LEU A 136 6.18 -3.91 -26.68
CA LEU A 136 6.26 -4.24 -25.27
C LEU A 136 4.87 -4.50 -24.67
N CYS A 137 3.93 -3.55 -24.84
CA CYS A 137 2.58 -3.63 -24.30
C CYS A 137 1.83 -4.86 -24.82
N ILE A 138 1.82 -5.06 -26.14
CA ILE A 138 1.17 -6.21 -26.78
C ILE A 138 1.80 -7.53 -26.31
N SER A 139 3.14 -7.57 -26.19
CA SER A 139 3.83 -8.76 -25.68
C SER A 139 3.44 -9.07 -24.24
N MET A 140 3.25 -8.07 -23.38
CA MET A 140 2.90 -8.28 -21.97
C MET A 140 1.46 -8.72 -21.82
N ARG A 141 0.51 -8.05 -22.50
CA ARG A 141 -0.90 -8.43 -22.48
C ARG A 141 -1.09 -9.86 -22.98
N ARG A 142 -0.47 -10.23 -24.11
CA ARG A 142 -0.56 -11.61 -24.66
C ARG A 142 -0.11 -12.67 -23.66
N ASN A 143 0.90 -12.37 -22.84
CA ASN A 143 1.41 -13.31 -21.83
C ASN A 143 0.52 -13.37 -20.58
N ALA A 144 -0.11 -12.24 -20.21
CA ALA A 144 -0.94 -12.13 -19.03
C ALA A 144 -2.37 -12.66 -19.22
N LYS A 145 -2.90 -12.65 -20.44
CA LYS A 145 -4.31 -12.99 -20.73
C LYS A 145 -5.24 -12.10 -19.90
N ASP A 146 -6.09 -12.69 -19.07
CA ASP A 146 -7.03 -12.00 -18.16
C ASP A 146 -6.39 -11.55 -16.83
N GLU A 147 -5.11 -11.88 -16.58
CA GLU A 147 -4.39 -11.41 -15.39
C GLU A 147 -3.92 -9.96 -15.56
N ARG A 148 -3.51 -9.35 -14.45
CA ARG A 148 -3.18 -7.94 -14.41
C ARG A 148 -1.78 -7.65 -14.94
N VAL A 149 -1.63 -6.55 -15.69
CA VAL A 149 -0.34 -6.04 -16.17
C VAL A 149 -0.09 -4.67 -15.56
N LEU A 150 1.12 -4.44 -15.04
CA LEU A 150 1.56 -3.12 -14.59
C LEU A 150 2.35 -2.42 -15.71
N PHE A 151 2.02 -1.17 -15.98
CA PHE A 151 2.75 -0.27 -16.86
C PHE A 151 3.30 0.89 -16.03
N HIS A 152 4.62 0.98 -15.94
CA HIS A 152 5.31 2.07 -15.27
C HIS A 152 5.93 2.97 -16.34
N TYR A 153 5.58 4.26 -16.32
CA TYR A 153 6.14 5.27 -17.19
C TYR A 153 6.86 6.33 -16.37
N ASN A 154 8.15 6.49 -16.63
CA ASN A 154 8.95 7.61 -16.14
C ASN A 154 9.24 8.56 -17.31
N GLY A 155 8.74 9.80 -17.21
CA GLY A 155 8.83 10.82 -18.26
C GLY A 155 9.73 12.01 -17.92
N HIS A 156 10.82 11.82 -17.17
CA HIS A 156 11.65 12.93 -16.68
C HIS A 156 12.52 13.59 -17.76
N GLY A 157 12.91 12.85 -18.79
CA GLY A 157 13.74 13.33 -19.91
C GLY A 157 12.96 13.89 -21.10
N VAL A 158 11.63 13.99 -20.98
CA VAL A 158 10.73 14.41 -22.05
C VAL A 158 9.85 15.59 -21.59
N PRO A 159 9.21 16.33 -22.52
CA PRO A 159 8.27 17.38 -22.16
C PRO A 159 7.07 16.85 -21.37
N ARG A 160 6.30 17.77 -20.78
CA ARG A 160 5.08 17.40 -20.05
C ARG A 160 4.01 16.80 -20.98
N PRO A 161 3.14 15.93 -20.46
CA PRO A 161 2.01 15.38 -21.23
C PRO A 161 1.19 16.48 -21.90
N THR A 162 0.68 16.20 -23.10
CA THR A 162 -0.05 17.21 -23.87
C THR A 162 -1.51 17.31 -23.40
N GLN A 163 -2.13 18.46 -23.65
CA GLN A 163 -3.56 18.65 -23.47
C GLN A 163 -4.41 17.88 -24.50
N ASN A 164 -3.80 17.08 -25.38
CA ASN A 164 -4.51 16.21 -26.32
C ASN A 164 -4.54 14.74 -25.85
N GLY A 165 -4.03 14.45 -24.65
CA GLY A 165 -3.97 13.09 -24.14
C GLY A 165 -2.83 12.27 -24.74
N GLU A 166 -1.66 12.88 -24.92
CA GLU A 166 -0.46 12.22 -25.44
C GLU A 166 0.68 12.27 -24.40
N ILE A 167 1.44 11.19 -24.33
CA ILE A 167 2.70 11.11 -23.60
C ILE A 167 3.86 11.14 -24.60
N TRP A 168 5.05 11.55 -24.14
CA TRP A 168 6.19 11.72 -25.04
C TRP A 168 7.13 10.52 -24.98
N VAL A 169 7.62 10.11 -26.16
CA VAL A 169 8.67 9.11 -26.36
C VAL A 169 9.70 9.66 -27.36
N PHE A 170 10.71 8.87 -27.72
CA PHE A 170 11.77 9.32 -28.64
C PHE A 170 11.58 8.78 -30.06
N ASN A 171 12.25 9.41 -31.01
CA ASN A 171 12.55 8.78 -32.29
C ASN A 171 13.85 7.96 -32.20
N LYS A 172 14.13 7.13 -33.21
CA LYS A 172 15.32 6.24 -33.23
C LYS A 172 16.66 6.97 -33.10
N ASN A 173 16.70 8.25 -33.49
CA ASN A 173 17.92 9.06 -33.54
C ASN A 173 18.02 10.04 -32.35
N PHE A 174 17.07 10.01 -31.41
CA PHE A 174 16.99 10.93 -30.26
C PHE A 174 17.03 12.43 -30.63
N THR A 175 16.55 12.78 -31.82
CA THR A 175 16.53 14.17 -32.30
C THR A 175 15.21 14.88 -32.02
N GLN A 176 14.12 14.13 -31.86
CA GLN A 176 12.78 14.66 -31.68
C GLN A 176 12.01 13.84 -30.64
N TYR A 177 11.18 14.54 -29.87
CA TYR A 177 10.15 13.94 -29.05
C TYR A 177 8.95 13.60 -29.93
N ILE A 178 8.46 12.37 -29.83
CA ILE A 178 7.34 11.84 -30.61
C ILE A 178 6.15 11.65 -29.66
N PRO A 179 4.97 12.20 -29.98
CA PRO A 179 3.78 12.00 -29.16
C PRO A 179 3.26 10.56 -29.32
N LEU A 180 2.82 9.98 -28.23
CA LEU A 180 2.20 8.65 -28.14
C LEU A 180 0.81 8.79 -27.51
N SER A 181 -0.22 8.46 -28.28
CA SER A 181 -1.61 8.60 -27.87
C SER A 181 -1.98 7.63 -26.74
N LEU A 182 -2.62 8.15 -25.69
CA LEU A 182 -3.16 7.31 -24.60
C LEU A 182 -4.30 6.41 -25.10
N TYR A 183 -5.03 6.83 -26.14
CA TYR A 183 -6.08 6.03 -26.77
C TYR A 183 -5.51 4.71 -27.33
N ASP A 184 -4.37 4.78 -28.02
CA ASP A 184 -3.70 3.61 -28.58
C ASP A 184 -3.07 2.74 -27.48
N LEU A 185 -2.50 3.38 -26.46
CA LEU A 185 -1.91 2.68 -25.31
C LEU A 185 -2.94 1.81 -24.58
N GLN A 186 -4.18 2.29 -24.42
CA GLN A 186 -5.28 1.51 -23.84
C GLN A 186 -5.58 0.25 -24.65
N ILE A 187 -5.58 0.35 -25.98
CA ILE A 187 -5.79 -0.81 -26.87
C ILE A 187 -4.66 -1.82 -26.70
N TRP A 188 -3.40 -1.39 -26.64
CA TRP A 188 -2.27 -2.33 -26.57
C TRP A 188 -2.15 -3.03 -25.22
N MET A 189 -2.44 -2.31 -24.14
CA MET A 189 -2.35 -2.83 -22.78
C MET A 189 -3.59 -3.60 -22.36
N GLU A 190 -4.73 -3.37 -22.99
CA GLU A 190 -6.05 -3.90 -22.61
C GLU A 190 -6.35 -3.76 -21.09
N PHE A 191 -7.36 -4.48 -20.60
CA PHE A 191 -7.72 -4.60 -19.20
C PHE A 191 -7.63 -6.07 -18.77
N PRO A 192 -7.35 -6.37 -17.49
CA PRO A 192 -7.09 -5.46 -16.37
C PRO A 192 -5.64 -4.95 -16.31
N SER A 193 -5.44 -3.67 -16.02
CA SER A 193 -4.10 -3.03 -16.00
C SER A 193 -3.93 -2.03 -14.84
N ILE A 194 -2.69 -1.84 -14.39
CA ILE A 194 -2.27 -0.79 -13.45
C ILE A 194 -1.31 0.14 -14.19
N TYR A 195 -1.45 1.45 -14.02
CA TYR A 195 -0.56 2.44 -14.56
C TYR A 195 0.09 3.25 -13.45
N VAL A 196 1.40 3.47 -13.56
CA VAL A 196 2.17 4.36 -12.69
C VAL A 196 2.79 5.45 -13.56
N TRP A 197 2.43 6.69 -13.29
CA TRP A 197 2.84 7.87 -14.06
C TRP A 197 3.77 8.73 -13.22
N ASP A 198 5.08 8.58 -13.44
CA ASP A 198 6.11 9.42 -12.82
C ASP A 198 6.58 10.49 -13.82
N CYS A 199 5.85 11.61 -13.86
CA CYS A 199 6.18 12.79 -14.65
C CYS A 199 5.53 14.03 -14.03
N SER A 200 5.93 15.22 -14.49
CA SER A 200 5.24 16.46 -14.16
C SER A 200 3.91 16.57 -14.92
N SER A 201 2.89 17.21 -14.32
CA SER A 201 1.52 17.28 -14.87
C SER A 201 0.89 15.89 -15.13
N ALA A 202 1.10 14.93 -14.23
CA ALA A 202 0.66 13.54 -14.41
C ALA A 202 -0.87 13.38 -14.34
N GLU A 203 -1.59 14.23 -13.60
CA GLU A 203 -3.07 14.22 -13.55
C GLU A 203 -3.72 14.43 -14.94
N THR A 204 -3.09 15.23 -15.82
CA THR A 204 -3.55 15.40 -17.21
C THR A 204 -3.67 14.06 -17.93
N ILE A 205 -2.73 13.13 -17.70
CA ILE A 205 -2.78 11.77 -18.26
C ILE A 205 -4.02 11.03 -17.76
N VAL A 206 -4.28 11.08 -16.46
CA VAL A 206 -5.41 10.37 -15.83
C VAL A 206 -6.75 10.90 -16.37
N ASN A 207 -6.90 12.21 -16.49
CA ASN A 207 -8.10 12.86 -17.02
C ASN A 207 -8.38 12.42 -18.46
N TRP A 208 -7.36 12.46 -19.33
CA TRP A 208 -7.49 12.02 -20.72
C TRP A 208 -7.69 10.50 -20.84
N PHE A 209 -7.05 9.71 -19.99
CA PHE A 209 -7.26 8.26 -19.96
C PHE A 209 -8.73 7.93 -19.66
N MET A 210 -9.35 8.60 -18.68
CA MET A 210 -10.76 8.39 -18.35
C MET A 210 -11.71 8.83 -19.48
N ARG A 211 -11.35 9.90 -20.20
CA ARG A 211 -12.10 10.34 -21.38
C ARG A 211 -12.02 9.32 -22.52
N PHE A 212 -10.82 8.88 -22.90
CA PHE A 212 -10.65 7.86 -23.95
C PHE A 212 -11.25 6.52 -23.55
N ALA A 213 -11.24 6.16 -22.27
CA ALA A 213 -11.92 4.97 -21.77
C ALA A 213 -13.44 5.02 -22.07
N LYS A 214 -14.07 6.18 -21.91
CA LYS A 214 -15.46 6.40 -22.28
C LYS A 214 -15.64 6.34 -23.80
N ASP A 215 -14.77 6.97 -24.56
CA ASP A 215 -14.84 6.96 -26.03
C ASP A 215 -14.78 5.52 -26.58
N HIS A 216 -13.91 4.67 -26.02
CA HIS A 216 -13.84 3.23 -26.34
C HIS A 216 -15.13 2.48 -26.03
N GLU A 217 -15.78 2.78 -24.90
CA GLU A 217 -17.06 2.18 -24.53
C GLU A 217 -18.19 2.62 -25.49
N ASP A 218 -18.24 3.91 -25.83
CA ASP A 218 -19.23 4.46 -26.75
C ASP A 218 -19.05 3.90 -28.17
N ASP A 219 -17.81 3.77 -28.65
CA ASP A 219 -17.50 3.15 -29.94
C ASP A 219 -17.77 1.65 -29.96
N TRP A 220 -17.60 0.96 -28.83
CA TRP A 220 -17.99 -0.43 -28.70
C TRP A 220 -19.52 -0.60 -28.78
N HIS A 221 -20.30 0.26 -28.13
CA HIS A 221 -21.76 0.25 -28.22
C HIS A 221 -22.26 0.49 -29.65
N LYS A 222 -21.69 1.46 -30.37
CA LYS A 222 -22.04 1.71 -31.79
C LYS A 222 -21.78 0.46 -32.64
N LYS A 223 -20.60 -0.14 -32.52
CA LYS A 223 -20.24 -1.36 -33.28
C LYS A 223 -21.12 -2.54 -32.92
N LEU A 224 -21.57 -2.65 -31.67
CA LEU A 224 -22.51 -3.70 -31.25
C LEU A 224 -23.88 -3.52 -31.93
N LEU A 225 -24.39 -2.28 -31.99
CA LEU A 225 -25.66 -1.97 -32.66
C LEU A 225 -25.57 -2.27 -34.16
N ASP A 226 -24.52 -1.81 -34.83
CA ASP A 226 -24.30 -2.10 -36.26
C ASP A 226 -24.23 -3.61 -36.53
N HIS A 227 -23.60 -4.36 -35.62
CA HIS A 227 -23.53 -5.82 -35.72
C HIS A 227 -24.88 -6.49 -35.51
N GLN A 228 -25.69 -6.00 -34.57
CA GLN A 228 -27.06 -6.47 -34.34
C GLN A 228 -27.93 -6.28 -35.58
N GLU A 229 -27.85 -5.12 -36.22
CA GLU A 229 -28.58 -4.83 -37.46
C GLU A 229 -28.13 -5.73 -38.61
N ALA A 230 -26.82 -5.93 -38.78
CA ALA A 230 -26.27 -6.82 -39.79
C ALA A 230 -26.75 -8.27 -39.59
N VAL A 231 -26.74 -8.78 -38.35
CA VAL A 231 -27.22 -10.14 -38.04
C VAL A 231 -28.73 -10.27 -38.25
N ALA A 232 -29.52 -9.26 -37.86
CA ALA A 232 -30.96 -9.25 -38.08
C ALA A 232 -31.33 -9.30 -39.58
N SER A 233 -30.55 -8.62 -40.42
CA SER A 233 -30.74 -8.62 -41.88
C SER A 233 -30.38 -9.94 -42.57
N THR A 234 -29.56 -10.80 -41.95
CA THR A 234 -29.03 -12.03 -42.57
C THR A 234 -29.83 -13.30 -42.20
N SER A 235 -30.83 -13.18 -41.31
CA SER A 235 -31.91 -14.17 -41.03
C SER A 235 -31.56 -15.67 -41.13
N ILE A 236 -30.50 -16.14 -40.45
CA ILE A 236 -30.19 -17.58 -40.30
C ILE A 236 -29.82 -17.99 -38.85
N SER A 237 -29.46 -17.08 -37.94
CA SER A 237 -29.11 -17.46 -36.56
C SER A 237 -30.26 -17.20 -35.58
N GLY A 238 -30.70 -18.26 -34.88
CA GLY A 238 -31.70 -18.20 -33.82
C GLY A 238 -31.25 -17.51 -32.53
N ALA A 239 -30.46 -16.44 -32.62
CA ALA A 239 -30.04 -15.63 -31.48
C ALA A 239 -31.24 -14.81 -30.97
N ARG A 240 -31.89 -15.29 -29.91
CA ARG A 240 -32.99 -14.58 -29.25
C ARG A 240 -32.42 -13.47 -28.37
N ILE A 241 -32.31 -12.26 -28.93
CA ILE A 241 -32.02 -11.05 -28.14
C ILE A 241 -33.29 -10.68 -27.39
N ASN A 242 -33.26 -10.71 -26.06
CA ASN A 242 -34.36 -10.24 -25.20
C ASN A 242 -34.04 -8.83 -24.68
N SER A 243 -35.05 -7.95 -24.63
CA SER A 243 -34.93 -6.55 -24.20
C SER A 243 -34.47 -6.38 -22.74
N HIS A 244 -34.65 -7.41 -21.91
CA HIS A 244 -34.17 -7.45 -20.52
C HIS A 244 -32.69 -7.84 -20.37
N MET A 245 -31.99 -8.23 -21.45
CA MET A 245 -30.57 -8.60 -21.37
C MET A 245 -29.68 -7.37 -21.29
N THR A 246 -28.65 -7.42 -20.44
CA THR A 246 -27.60 -6.40 -20.39
C THR A 246 -26.77 -6.39 -21.68
N ALA A 247 -26.13 -5.26 -22.01
CA ALA A 247 -25.31 -5.13 -23.21
C ALA A 247 -24.19 -6.19 -23.29
N ASP A 248 -23.58 -6.55 -22.16
CA ASP A 248 -22.56 -7.60 -22.07
C ASP A 248 -23.14 -8.99 -22.43
N GLN A 249 -24.32 -9.32 -21.92
CA GLN A 249 -25.01 -10.58 -22.23
C GLN A 249 -25.44 -10.64 -23.70
N GLN A 250 -25.88 -9.50 -24.27
CA GLN A 250 -26.22 -9.41 -25.68
C GLN A 250 -25.00 -9.66 -26.56
N ALA A 251 -23.87 -8.99 -26.27
CA ALA A 251 -22.62 -9.20 -26.99
C ALA A 251 -22.15 -10.66 -26.93
N GLU A 252 -22.22 -11.28 -25.75
CA GLU A 252 -21.84 -12.69 -25.59
C GLU A 252 -22.73 -13.63 -26.41
N SER A 253 -24.06 -13.40 -26.40
CA SER A 253 -25.00 -14.20 -27.21
C SER A 253 -24.77 -14.10 -28.72
N LEU A 254 -24.29 -12.93 -29.16
CA LEU A 254 -23.95 -12.64 -30.56
C LEU A 254 -22.51 -13.03 -30.91
N LYS A 255 -21.75 -13.57 -29.96
CA LYS A 255 -20.31 -13.84 -30.09
C LYS A 255 -19.53 -12.60 -30.54
N PHE A 256 -19.97 -11.42 -30.10
CA PHE A 256 -19.31 -10.15 -30.34
C PHE A 256 -18.14 -9.96 -29.34
N GLN A 257 -17.22 -9.06 -29.68
CA GLN A 257 -16.06 -8.74 -28.84
C GLN A 257 -16.48 -8.23 -27.44
N ARG A 258 -15.67 -8.53 -26.43
CA ARG A 258 -15.93 -8.11 -25.03
C ARG A 258 -15.93 -6.58 -24.91
N ARG A 259 -16.80 -6.04 -24.05
CA ARG A 259 -16.82 -4.61 -23.75
C ARG A 259 -15.49 -4.18 -23.11
N PRO A 260 -14.85 -3.10 -23.59
CA PRO A 260 -13.67 -2.55 -22.95
C PRO A 260 -14.03 -2.02 -21.55
N LYS A 261 -13.30 -2.45 -20.52
CA LYS A 261 -13.46 -1.98 -19.14
C LYS A 261 -12.26 -1.15 -18.70
N PHE A 262 -11.86 -0.18 -19.51
CA PHE A 262 -10.70 0.68 -19.22
C PHE A 262 -10.92 1.57 -17.99
N ARG A 263 -12.17 1.90 -17.67
CA ARG A 263 -12.51 2.65 -16.44
C ARG A 263 -12.19 1.90 -15.15
N ASP A 264 -12.09 0.58 -15.22
CA ASP A 264 -11.72 -0.27 -14.08
C ASP A 264 -10.20 -0.37 -13.88
N CYS A 265 -9.40 0.13 -14.84
CA CYS A 265 -7.95 0.17 -14.72
C CYS A 265 -7.52 1.16 -13.63
N ILE A 266 -6.49 0.77 -12.89
CA ILE A 266 -6.02 1.52 -11.73
C ILE A 266 -4.87 2.41 -12.19
N GLN A 267 -4.84 3.66 -11.73
CA GLN A 267 -3.84 4.65 -12.12
C GLN A 267 -3.28 5.35 -10.88
N LEU A 268 -1.95 5.49 -10.83
CA LEU A 268 -1.24 6.24 -9.81
C LEU A 268 -0.43 7.34 -10.51
N ALA A 269 -0.71 8.60 -10.18
CA ALA A 269 -0.08 9.77 -10.80
C ALA A 269 0.70 10.58 -9.76
N ALA A 270 1.88 11.06 -10.14
CA ALA A 270 2.81 11.72 -9.22
C ALA A 270 2.36 13.10 -8.74
N CYS A 271 1.68 13.89 -9.58
CA CYS A 271 1.35 15.29 -9.29
C CYS A 271 0.10 15.76 -10.04
N ARG A 272 -0.48 16.88 -9.57
CA ARG A 272 -1.63 17.53 -10.20
C ARG A 272 -1.29 18.15 -11.56
N GLU A 273 -2.31 18.55 -12.31
CA GLU A 273 -2.17 19.11 -13.67
C GLU A 273 -1.23 20.32 -13.71
N ASP A 274 -1.35 21.23 -12.74
CA ASP A 274 -0.53 22.46 -12.66
C ASP A 274 0.76 22.29 -11.85
N GLU A 275 1.00 21.11 -11.27
CA GLU A 275 2.14 20.86 -10.40
C GLU A 275 3.36 20.32 -11.17
N ARG A 276 4.54 20.58 -10.61
CA ARG A 276 5.82 20.03 -11.09
C ARG A 276 6.44 19.16 -10.01
N LEU A 277 7.24 18.19 -10.45
CA LEU A 277 7.97 17.34 -9.53
C LEU A 277 8.95 18.17 -8.65
N PRO A 278 9.22 17.74 -7.41
CA PRO A 278 10.14 18.43 -6.51
C PRO A 278 11.56 18.49 -7.08
N THR A 279 12.22 19.65 -6.93
CA THR A 279 13.57 19.89 -7.48
C THR A 279 14.66 19.96 -6.40
N ASN A 280 14.34 19.66 -5.14
CA ASN A 280 15.28 19.71 -4.02
C ASN A 280 16.48 18.77 -4.28
N PRO A 281 17.75 19.26 -4.27
CA PRO A 281 18.94 18.45 -4.54
C PRO A 281 19.17 17.31 -3.53
N GLU A 282 18.56 17.38 -2.36
CA GLU A 282 18.67 16.36 -1.34
C GLU A 282 17.75 15.16 -1.54
N LEU A 283 16.75 15.30 -2.42
CA LEU A 283 15.79 14.27 -2.74
C LEU A 283 16.14 13.61 -4.10
N PRO A 284 15.70 12.36 -4.32
CA PRO A 284 15.76 11.75 -5.64
C PRO A 284 14.86 12.50 -6.63
N ALA A 285 15.25 12.49 -7.91
CA ALA A 285 14.43 13.04 -8.99
C ALA A 285 13.14 12.23 -9.15
N ASP A 286 13.23 10.90 -9.04
CA ASP A 286 12.12 9.95 -9.05
C ASP A 286 11.50 9.75 -7.67
N LEU A 287 11.21 10.84 -6.97
CA LEU A 287 10.66 10.80 -5.61
C LEU A 287 9.37 9.98 -5.52
N PHE A 288 8.47 10.10 -6.51
CA PHE A 288 7.23 9.33 -6.54
C PHE A 288 7.51 7.83 -6.66
N THR A 289 8.32 7.43 -7.63
CA THR A 289 8.74 6.03 -7.81
C THR A 289 9.50 5.49 -6.60
N SER A 290 10.36 6.31 -6.00
CA SER A 290 11.11 5.97 -4.78
C SER A 290 10.19 5.76 -3.58
N CYS A 291 9.15 6.58 -3.41
CA CYS A 291 8.12 6.37 -2.39
C CYS A 291 7.41 5.04 -2.62
N LEU A 292 6.97 4.77 -3.85
CA LEU A 292 6.21 3.56 -4.20
C LEU A 292 7.01 2.27 -4.04
N THR A 293 8.27 2.26 -4.49
CA THR A 293 9.07 1.04 -4.60
C THR A 293 10.02 0.82 -3.43
N THR A 294 10.44 1.90 -2.76
CA THR A 294 11.40 1.89 -1.64
C THR A 294 10.94 2.80 -0.49
N PRO A 295 9.76 2.54 0.11
CA PRO A 295 9.12 3.45 1.06
C PRO A 295 9.96 3.69 2.32
N ILE A 296 10.64 2.66 2.85
CA ILE A 296 11.42 2.78 4.09
C ILE A 296 12.63 3.71 3.90
N HIS A 297 13.40 3.52 2.82
CA HIS A 297 14.54 4.38 2.49
C HIS A 297 14.10 5.82 2.27
N THR A 298 13.02 6.02 1.51
CA THR A 298 12.46 7.34 1.24
C THR A 298 11.96 8.03 2.51
N SER A 299 11.29 7.29 3.40
CA SER A 299 10.80 7.79 4.69
C SER A 299 11.95 8.28 5.58
N ILE A 300 13.02 7.49 5.68
CA ILE A 300 14.20 7.84 6.49
C ILE A 300 14.87 9.09 5.92
N LEU A 301 15.12 9.12 4.61
CA LEU A 301 15.74 10.27 3.95
C LEU A 301 14.92 11.54 4.16
N TRP A 302 13.60 11.47 3.93
CA TRP A 302 12.70 12.60 4.11
C TRP A 302 12.66 13.08 5.57
N TYR A 303 12.60 12.16 6.54
CA TYR A 303 12.63 12.50 7.96
C TYR A 303 13.96 13.18 8.38
N LEU A 304 15.10 12.71 7.88
CA LEU A 304 16.40 13.32 8.15
C LEU A 304 16.52 14.75 7.59
N ILE A 305 15.92 15.00 6.43
CA ILE A 305 15.84 16.34 5.81
C ILE A 305 14.90 17.24 6.63
N LYS A 306 13.68 16.77 6.93
CA LYS A 306 12.67 17.50 7.72
C LYS A 306 13.18 17.89 9.12
N SER A 307 13.90 16.99 9.78
CA SER A 307 14.46 17.21 11.13
C SER A 307 15.78 17.99 11.14
N GLY A 308 16.40 18.25 9.99
CA GLY A 308 17.71 18.92 9.89
C GLY A 308 18.88 18.09 10.44
N ARG A 309 18.68 16.78 10.66
CA ARG A 309 19.68 15.87 11.26
C ARG A 309 20.55 15.15 10.24
N LYS A 310 20.35 15.39 8.95
CA LYS A 310 21.09 14.74 7.87
C LYS A 310 22.62 14.80 8.02
N SER A 311 23.16 15.92 8.53
CA SER A 311 24.60 16.10 8.76
C SER A 311 25.18 15.26 9.89
N GLN A 312 24.34 14.67 10.76
CA GLN A 312 24.77 13.83 11.89
C GLN A 312 25.10 12.40 11.45
N PHE A 313 24.75 12.01 10.22
CA PHE A 313 24.88 10.64 9.73
C PHE A 313 25.78 10.56 8.49
N SER A 314 26.35 9.37 8.26
CA SER A 314 27.10 9.06 7.03
C SER A 314 26.22 9.25 5.79
N PRO A 315 26.75 9.76 4.66
CA PRO A 315 26.01 9.85 3.41
C PRO A 315 25.50 8.49 2.90
N ASN A 316 26.14 7.38 3.30
CA ASN A 316 25.77 6.02 2.92
C ASN A 316 24.87 5.31 3.95
N LEU A 317 24.35 6.02 4.95
CA LEU A 317 23.51 5.45 6.02
C LEU A 317 22.42 4.51 5.49
N LEU A 318 21.76 4.91 4.40
CA LEU A 318 20.65 4.17 3.80
C LEU A 318 21.04 2.78 3.30
N GLU A 319 22.29 2.60 2.86
CA GLU A 319 22.82 1.30 2.42
C GLU A 319 23.38 0.47 3.58
N GLU A 320 23.76 1.13 4.68
CA GLU A 320 24.39 0.55 5.85
C GLU A 320 23.39 0.09 6.93
N ILE A 321 22.09 0.30 6.74
CA ILE A 321 21.08 -0.11 7.71
C ILE A 321 21.13 -1.63 7.88
N PRO A 322 21.38 -2.14 9.10
CA PRO A 322 21.54 -3.57 9.32
C PRO A 322 20.21 -4.30 9.15
N GLY A 323 20.22 -5.37 8.37
CA GLY A 323 19.11 -6.31 8.29
C GLY A 323 18.58 -6.58 6.89
N GLN A 324 17.43 -7.25 6.84
CA GLN A 324 16.71 -7.57 5.63
C GLN A 324 15.23 -7.25 5.81
N LEU A 325 14.57 -6.74 4.76
CA LEU A 325 13.15 -6.35 4.80
C LEU A 325 12.20 -7.49 5.18
N ASN A 326 12.59 -8.74 4.91
CA ASN A 326 11.79 -9.92 5.21
C ASN A 326 11.98 -10.43 6.64
N ASP A 327 13.09 -10.10 7.30
CA ASP A 327 13.40 -10.55 8.65
C ASP A 327 13.02 -9.49 9.69
N ARG A 328 11.87 -9.72 10.32
CA ARG A 328 11.26 -8.85 11.34
C ARG A 328 12.08 -8.70 12.61
N ARG A 329 13.11 -9.54 12.81
CA ARG A 329 14.03 -9.43 13.95
C ARG A 329 15.14 -8.42 13.71
N THR A 330 15.36 -8.04 12.45
CA THR A 330 16.33 -7.04 12.07
C THR A 330 15.69 -5.65 12.07
N ILE A 331 16.50 -4.61 12.31
CA ILE A 331 16.03 -3.21 12.36
C ILE A 331 15.26 -2.85 11.07
N LEU A 332 15.82 -3.20 9.91
CA LEU A 332 15.19 -2.91 8.62
C LEU A 332 13.86 -3.66 8.42
N GLY A 333 13.77 -4.93 8.85
CA GLY A 333 12.54 -5.71 8.73
C GLY A 333 11.48 -5.32 9.76
N GLU A 334 11.87 -4.89 10.96
CA GLU A 334 10.97 -4.34 11.96
C GLU A 334 10.34 -3.03 11.46
N LEU A 335 11.14 -2.10 10.93
CA LEU A 335 10.64 -0.87 10.30
C LEU A 335 9.66 -1.16 9.17
N ASN A 336 9.99 -2.09 8.28
CA ASN A 336 9.11 -2.49 7.18
C ASN A 336 7.77 -3.06 7.67
N TRP A 337 7.81 -3.84 8.76
CA TRP A 337 6.62 -4.43 9.34
C TRP A 337 5.74 -3.40 10.05
N ILE A 338 6.32 -2.46 10.80
CA ILE A 338 5.61 -1.33 11.41
C ILE A 338 5.00 -0.44 10.33
N PHE A 339 5.76 -0.08 9.30
CA PHE A 339 5.26 0.72 8.17
C PHE A 339 4.06 0.05 7.49
N THR A 340 4.12 -1.27 7.27
CA THR A 340 3.01 -2.04 6.71
C THR A 340 1.78 -1.97 7.63
N ALA A 341 1.97 -2.09 8.95
CA ALA A 341 0.86 -2.02 9.90
C ALA A 341 0.20 -0.63 9.96
N ILE A 342 1.01 0.43 9.96
CA ILE A 342 0.53 1.81 9.97
C ILE A 342 -0.26 2.12 8.70
N THR A 343 0.33 1.88 7.53
CA THR A 343 -0.31 2.20 6.23
C THR A 343 -1.57 1.38 5.97
N ASP A 344 -1.59 0.10 6.35
CA ASP A 344 -2.79 -0.74 6.24
C ASP A 344 -3.92 -0.27 7.18
N THR A 345 -3.55 0.27 8.35
CA THR A 345 -4.52 0.82 9.32
C THR A 345 -5.08 2.16 8.86
N ILE A 346 -4.24 3.06 8.36
CA ILE A 346 -4.66 4.33 7.79
C ILE A 346 -5.66 4.08 6.65
N ALA A 347 -5.33 3.16 5.74
CA ALA A 347 -6.21 2.78 4.64
C ALA A 347 -7.55 2.22 5.11
N TRP A 348 -7.53 1.35 6.12
CA TRP A 348 -8.75 0.77 6.69
C TRP A 348 -9.67 1.81 7.32
N ASN A 349 -9.11 2.84 7.96
CA ASN A 349 -9.90 3.89 8.60
C ASN A 349 -10.38 4.96 7.61
N ALA A 350 -9.62 5.22 6.55
CA ALA A 350 -9.92 6.28 5.58
C ALA A 350 -10.82 5.82 4.41
N LEU A 351 -10.70 4.56 3.97
CA LEU A 351 -11.36 4.08 2.75
C LEU A 351 -12.68 3.35 3.03
N PRO A 352 -13.66 3.43 2.12
CA PRO A 352 -14.80 2.53 2.10
C PRO A 352 -14.38 1.06 2.02
N ARG A 353 -15.23 0.17 2.54
CA ARG A 353 -14.90 -1.25 2.68
C ARG A 353 -14.64 -1.94 1.33
N ASP A 354 -15.44 -1.68 0.30
CA ASP A 354 -15.23 -2.24 -1.04
C ASP A 354 -13.91 -1.79 -1.67
N ASP A 355 -13.57 -0.50 -1.54
CA ASP A 355 -12.31 0.05 -2.06
C ASP A 355 -11.10 -0.51 -1.32
N PHE A 356 -11.19 -0.63 0.01
CA PHE A 356 -10.15 -1.28 0.81
C PHE A 356 -9.90 -2.72 0.36
N GLN A 357 -10.96 -3.51 0.14
CA GLN A 357 -10.79 -4.88 -0.37
C GLN A 357 -10.16 -4.91 -1.76
N ARG A 358 -10.66 -4.08 -2.68
CA ARG A 358 -10.18 -4.00 -4.06
C ARG A 358 -8.71 -3.60 -4.11
N LEU A 359 -8.29 -2.63 -3.30
CA LEU A 359 -6.96 -2.02 -3.37
C LEU A 359 -5.92 -2.71 -2.47
N PHE A 360 -6.29 -3.13 -1.26
CA PHE A 360 -5.35 -3.63 -0.23
C PHE A 360 -5.41 -5.15 -0.01
N ARG A 361 -6.39 -5.86 -0.57
CA ARG A 361 -6.59 -7.32 -0.35
C ARG A 361 -6.62 -8.17 -1.61
N GLN A 362 -7.02 -7.60 -2.76
CA GLN A 362 -7.20 -8.37 -4.00
C GLN A 362 -5.90 -8.88 -4.64
N ASP A 363 -4.85 -8.04 -4.69
CA ASP A 363 -3.54 -8.33 -5.30
C ASP A 363 -2.41 -7.82 -4.39
N LEU A 364 -1.38 -8.64 -4.20
CA LEU A 364 -0.24 -8.34 -3.33
C LEU A 364 0.58 -7.14 -3.84
N LEU A 365 0.81 -7.06 -5.15
CA LEU A 365 1.60 -5.96 -5.72
C LEU A 365 0.83 -4.64 -5.60
N LEU A 366 -0.45 -4.67 -5.97
CA LEU A 366 -1.34 -3.53 -5.82
C LEU A 366 -1.41 -3.02 -4.38
N ALA A 367 -1.64 -3.92 -3.42
CA ALA A 367 -1.72 -3.55 -2.02
C ALA A 367 -0.40 -2.93 -1.51
N SER A 368 0.74 -3.39 -2.02
CA SER A 368 2.04 -2.81 -1.68
C SER A 368 2.23 -1.44 -2.30
N LEU A 369 1.79 -1.24 -3.56
CA LEU A 369 1.81 0.08 -4.19
C LEU A 369 0.92 1.08 -3.47
N PHE A 370 -0.31 0.70 -3.08
CA PHE A 370 -1.20 1.63 -2.37
C PHE A 370 -0.74 1.93 -0.94
N ARG A 371 -0.17 0.97 -0.21
CA ARG A 371 0.49 1.24 1.08
C ARG A 371 1.60 2.29 0.91
N SER A 372 2.44 2.11 -0.09
CA SER A 372 3.51 3.07 -0.41
C SER A 372 3.00 4.38 -1.01
N PHE A 373 1.83 4.39 -1.64
CA PHE A 373 1.19 5.59 -2.18
C PHE A 373 0.74 6.53 -1.05
N LEU A 374 0.29 5.98 0.09
CA LEU A 374 0.00 6.81 1.28
C LEU A 374 1.24 7.55 1.78
N LEU A 375 2.43 6.93 1.67
CA LEU A 375 3.69 7.62 1.95
C LEU A 375 3.98 8.70 0.90
N ALA A 376 3.76 8.40 -0.40
CA ALA A 376 3.94 9.39 -1.46
C ALA A 376 3.04 10.61 -1.24
N GLU A 377 1.77 10.40 -0.83
CA GLU A 377 0.85 11.47 -0.45
C GLU A 377 1.38 12.31 0.72
N ARG A 378 2.01 11.67 1.73
CA ARG A 378 2.63 12.40 2.84
C ARG A 378 3.88 13.19 2.45
N VAL A 379 4.74 12.60 1.61
CA VAL A 379 6.04 13.17 1.25
C VAL A 379 5.92 14.25 0.18
N MET A 380 5.00 14.06 -0.78
CA MET A 380 4.79 14.95 -1.91
C MET A 380 3.61 15.91 -1.72
N GLY A 381 2.63 15.54 -0.90
CA GLY A 381 1.42 16.33 -0.67
C GLY A 381 1.57 17.37 0.44
N GLY A 382 0.73 18.41 0.35
CA GLY A 382 0.53 19.41 1.40
C GLY A 382 -0.85 19.39 2.05
N ASN A 383 -1.84 18.64 1.53
CA ASN A 383 -3.23 18.65 2.04
C ASN A 383 -3.96 17.36 1.65
N GLY A 384 -4.42 16.55 2.62
CA GLY A 384 -5.33 15.43 2.35
C GLY A 384 -5.39 14.39 3.46
N CYS A 385 -4.63 13.30 3.31
CA CYS A 385 -4.47 12.25 4.32
C CYS A 385 -3.17 12.40 5.15
N THR A 386 -2.56 13.58 5.10
CA THR A 386 -1.29 13.92 5.77
C THR A 386 -1.39 13.92 7.29
N ASP A 387 -2.59 14.07 7.87
CA ASP A 387 -2.76 14.34 9.31
C ASP A 387 -3.37 13.18 10.10
N HIS A 388 -3.16 11.93 9.65
CA HIS A 388 -3.54 10.77 10.47
C HIS A 388 -2.56 10.60 11.66
N PRO A 389 -3.02 10.48 12.93
CA PRO A 389 -2.14 10.40 14.11
C PRO A 389 -1.10 9.29 14.08
N LEU A 390 -1.40 8.16 13.41
CA LEU A 390 -0.44 7.06 13.23
C LEU A 390 0.83 7.46 12.47
N TRP A 391 0.81 8.54 11.68
CA TRP A 391 2.03 9.06 11.09
C TRP A 391 2.97 9.67 12.12
N ASP A 392 2.46 10.23 13.22
CA ASP A 392 3.30 10.71 14.32
C ASP A 392 3.96 9.53 15.04
N SER A 393 3.23 8.41 15.18
CA SER A 393 3.81 7.14 15.67
C SER A 393 4.91 6.61 14.74
N TRP A 394 4.77 6.80 13.43
CA TRP A 394 5.80 6.47 12.45
C TRP A 394 7.03 7.36 12.60
N GLU A 395 6.86 8.69 12.72
CA GLU A 395 7.97 9.61 12.92
C GLU A 395 8.72 9.32 14.23
N TYR A 396 8.00 9.03 15.32
CA TYR A 396 8.60 8.62 16.58
C TYR A 396 9.39 7.30 16.46
N THR A 397 8.83 6.32 15.74
CA THR A 397 9.53 5.06 15.42
C THR A 397 10.83 5.31 14.67
N LEU A 398 10.80 6.17 13.65
CA LEU A 398 11.99 6.53 12.89
C LEU A 398 13.04 7.21 13.78
N ASP A 399 12.63 8.12 14.67
CA ASP A 399 13.55 8.82 15.57
C ASP A 399 14.27 7.85 16.53
N LEU A 400 13.52 6.95 17.16
CA LEU A 400 14.07 5.89 18.03
C LEU A 400 15.05 5.01 17.27
N THR A 401 14.67 4.54 16.09
CA THR A 401 15.52 3.67 15.28
C THR A 401 16.79 4.39 14.81
N LEU A 402 16.69 5.65 14.40
CA LEU A 402 17.85 6.46 13.99
C LEU A 402 18.79 6.73 15.17
N HIS A 403 18.26 6.97 16.37
CA HIS A 403 19.07 7.08 17.57
C HIS A 403 19.82 5.77 17.89
N HIS A 404 19.13 4.63 17.78
CA HIS A 404 19.75 3.32 17.94
C HIS A 404 20.86 3.07 16.91
N ILE A 405 20.60 3.35 15.63
CA ILE A 405 21.60 3.22 14.56
C ILE A 405 22.79 4.16 14.81
N HIS A 406 22.55 5.41 15.23
CA HIS A 406 23.63 6.34 15.57
C HIS A 406 24.53 5.78 16.68
N ASN A 407 23.95 5.16 17.73
CA ASN A 407 24.70 4.55 18.82
C ASN A 407 25.47 3.28 18.40
N LEU A 408 24.94 2.55 17.43
CA LEU A 408 25.62 1.37 16.85
C LEU A 408 26.77 1.76 15.93
N LEU A 409 26.58 2.78 15.08
CA LEU A 409 27.55 3.22 14.08
C LEU A 409 28.61 4.16 14.66
N SER A 410 28.32 4.85 15.75
CA SER A 410 29.31 5.64 16.46
C SER A 410 30.37 4.70 17.05
N PRO A 411 31.65 4.78 16.63
CA PRO A 411 32.69 4.04 17.30
C PRO A 411 32.67 4.50 18.76
N LYS A 412 32.41 3.59 19.70
CA LYS A 412 32.71 3.83 21.10
C LYS A 412 34.20 4.17 21.16
N LEU A 413 34.55 5.46 21.19
CA LEU A 413 35.89 5.87 21.57
C LEU A 413 36.10 5.26 22.95
N SER A 414 36.85 4.17 23.00
CA SER A 414 37.27 3.56 24.24
C SER A 414 38.26 4.54 24.87
N TYR A 415 37.74 5.45 25.68
CA TYR A 415 38.53 6.23 26.64
C TYR A 415 39.34 5.34 27.60
N GLN A 416 39.18 4.01 27.52
CA GLN A 416 39.95 3.00 28.24
C GLN A 416 41.42 2.86 27.80
N VAL A 417 41.83 3.32 26.60
CA VAL A 417 43.25 3.22 26.20
C VAL A 417 44.08 4.44 26.63
N ILE A 418 43.48 5.63 26.74
CA ILE A 418 44.20 6.82 27.23
C ILE A 418 44.22 6.87 28.77
N GLY A 419 43.19 6.35 29.44
CA GLY A 419 43.14 6.31 30.91
C GLY A 419 44.16 5.36 31.55
N ARG A 420 44.58 4.29 30.86
CA ARG A 420 45.58 3.35 31.39
C ARG A 420 46.96 4.00 31.52
N ASP A 421 47.42 4.74 30.51
CA ASP A 421 48.77 5.34 30.55
C ASP A 421 48.85 6.61 31.41
N VAL A 422 47.72 7.29 31.65
CA VAL A 422 47.65 8.50 32.48
C VAL A 422 47.48 8.18 33.96
N LEU A 423 46.73 7.13 34.32
CA LEU A 423 46.51 6.77 35.73
C LEU A 423 47.70 6.06 36.40
N PHE A 424 48.55 5.35 35.65
CA PHE A 424 49.74 4.70 36.23
C PHE A 424 50.91 5.65 36.54
N LYS A 425 50.82 6.94 36.17
CA LYS A 425 51.87 7.95 36.45
C LYS A 425 51.57 8.90 37.60
N SER A 426 50.41 8.81 38.24
CA SER A 426 50.05 9.69 39.36
C SER A 426 49.93 8.92 40.65
N SER A 427 50.86 9.15 41.59
CA SER A 427 50.91 8.51 42.91
C SER A 427 49.89 9.07 43.93
N ILE A 428 48.75 9.59 43.48
CA ILE A 428 47.77 10.22 44.37
C ILE A 428 46.37 9.73 43.97
N CYS A 429 45.91 8.66 44.63
CA CYS A 429 44.53 8.45 45.09
C CYS A 429 44.36 7.00 45.59
N THR A 430 44.49 6.82 46.90
CA THR A 430 44.01 5.64 47.63
C THR A 430 42.51 5.74 47.86
N LEU A 431 41.72 5.59 46.80
CA LEU A 431 40.28 5.40 46.89
C LEU A 431 39.94 4.11 46.15
N ASN A 432 39.89 3.01 46.91
CA ASN A 432 39.32 1.74 46.48
C ASN A 432 37.81 1.93 46.26
N THR A 433 37.47 2.54 45.13
CA THR A 433 36.11 2.54 44.62
C THR A 433 35.99 1.27 43.79
N LEU A 434 35.36 0.24 44.35
CA LEU A 434 34.95 -0.94 43.61
C LEU A 434 33.89 -0.51 42.59
N VAL A 435 34.33 -0.06 41.42
CA VAL A 435 33.47 0.07 40.25
C VAL A 435 33.21 -1.35 39.77
N ASP A 436 31.99 -1.81 39.96
CA ASP A 436 31.54 -3.08 39.41
C ASP A 436 31.50 -2.96 37.88
N LEU A 437 32.53 -3.51 37.24
CA LEU A 437 32.70 -3.53 35.79
C LEU A 437 31.87 -4.63 35.11
N SER A 438 31.08 -5.40 35.87
CA SER A 438 30.24 -6.47 35.32
C SER A 438 29.09 -5.94 34.43
N GLY A 439 28.66 -4.69 34.62
CA GLY A 439 27.64 -4.04 33.78
C GLY A 439 28.17 -3.40 32.48
N ILE A 440 29.49 -3.38 32.25
CA ILE A 440 30.10 -2.73 31.06
C ILE A 440 30.47 -3.75 29.97
N ILE A 441 30.50 -5.03 30.31
CA ILE A 441 30.47 -6.14 29.36
C ILE A 441 29.00 -6.57 29.21
N GLY A 442 28.17 -5.64 28.74
CA GLY A 442 26.86 -6.03 28.24
C GLY A 442 27.07 -6.98 27.07
N ASP A 443 26.63 -8.23 27.22
CA ASP A 443 26.43 -9.16 26.11
C ASP A 443 25.84 -8.38 24.93
N GLY A 444 26.45 -8.51 23.75
CA GLY A 444 26.14 -7.71 22.56
C GLY A 444 24.78 -7.99 21.92
N GLN A 445 23.68 -8.10 22.68
CA GLN A 445 22.35 -8.45 22.15
C GLN A 445 21.13 -7.88 22.92
N ASP A 446 21.23 -6.75 23.61
CA ASP A 446 20.00 -6.01 23.98
C ASP A 446 19.53 -5.17 22.79
N VAL A 447 18.97 -5.84 21.77
CA VAL A 447 18.19 -5.18 20.72
C VAL A 447 17.00 -4.53 21.40
N GLN A 448 17.04 -3.22 21.58
CA GLN A 448 15.91 -2.46 22.10
C GLN A 448 14.76 -2.60 21.09
N HIS A 449 13.77 -3.46 21.40
CA HIS A 449 12.63 -3.70 20.52
C HIS A 449 11.72 -2.47 20.51
N ASN A 450 11.09 -2.18 19.37
CA ASN A 450 10.14 -1.09 19.30
C ASN A 450 8.86 -1.43 20.08
N TRP A 451 8.42 -0.51 20.93
CA TRP A 451 7.22 -0.66 21.76
C TRP A 451 5.91 -0.46 20.98
N PHE A 452 5.98 -0.05 19.71
CA PHE A 452 4.84 0.25 18.85
C PHE A 452 3.72 -0.80 18.96
N PHE A 453 4.01 -2.08 18.72
CA PHE A 453 2.96 -3.11 18.75
C PHE A 453 2.35 -3.31 20.14
N ILE A 454 3.14 -3.14 21.20
CA ILE A 454 2.66 -3.25 22.58
C ILE A 454 1.71 -2.10 22.91
N GLU A 455 2.07 -0.87 22.54
CA GLU A 455 1.24 0.32 22.71
C GLU A 455 -0.08 0.20 21.94
N GLN A 456 -0.03 -0.27 20.69
CA GLN A 456 -1.23 -0.46 19.86
C GLN A 456 -2.15 -1.57 20.40
N LEU A 457 -1.60 -2.68 20.91
CA LEU A 457 -2.40 -3.69 21.60
C LEU A 457 -3.03 -3.14 22.88
N LYS A 458 -2.34 -2.26 23.61
CA LYS A 458 -2.91 -1.63 24.80
C LYS A 458 -4.04 -0.66 24.43
N ALA A 459 -3.88 0.12 23.36
CA ALA A 459 -4.95 0.97 22.85
C ALA A 459 -6.19 0.16 22.44
N PHE A 460 -6.00 -1.00 21.79
CA PHE A 460 -7.09 -1.92 21.45
C PHE A 460 -7.78 -2.49 22.69
N GLU A 461 -7.02 -2.85 23.73
CA GLU A 461 -7.56 -3.31 25.01
C GLU A 461 -8.41 -2.23 25.70
N VAL A 462 -7.94 -0.98 25.74
CA VAL A 462 -8.72 0.15 26.26
C VAL A 462 -10.00 0.37 25.45
N TRP A 463 -9.93 0.20 24.12
CA TRP A 463 -11.11 0.29 23.28
C TRP A 463 -12.14 -0.81 23.59
N LEU A 464 -11.71 -2.05 23.90
CA LEU A 464 -12.61 -3.12 24.32
C LEU A 464 -13.29 -2.85 25.67
N GLU A 465 -12.66 -2.10 26.56
CA GLU A 465 -13.23 -1.78 27.88
C GLU A 465 -14.22 -0.61 27.82
N TYR A 466 -13.94 0.43 27.02
CA TYR A 466 -14.70 1.69 27.07
C TYR A 466 -15.33 2.11 25.73
N GLY A 467 -14.91 1.52 24.61
CA GLY A 467 -15.25 1.94 23.25
C GLY A 467 -16.41 1.18 22.59
N VAL A 468 -16.81 0.04 23.15
CA VAL A 468 -17.79 -0.90 22.55
C VAL A 468 -19.14 -0.24 22.26
N ASN A 469 -19.56 0.72 23.09
CA ASN A 469 -20.86 1.39 22.96
C ASN A 469 -20.96 2.35 21.75
N LYS A 470 -19.85 2.62 21.05
CA LYS A 470 -19.81 3.58 19.93
C LYS A 470 -20.22 3.00 18.57
N GLN A 471 -20.51 1.69 18.47
CA GLN A 471 -20.85 0.99 17.21
C GLN A 471 -19.86 1.23 16.04
N SER A 472 -18.63 1.68 16.34
CA SER A 472 -17.58 1.92 15.35
C SER A 472 -16.54 0.81 15.40
N SER A 473 -15.94 0.41 14.28
CA SER A 473 -14.83 -0.54 14.30
C SER A 473 -13.61 0.05 15.03
N PRO A 474 -12.90 -0.72 15.86
CA PRO A 474 -11.64 -0.27 16.45
C PRO A 474 -10.60 0.03 15.38
N GLU A 475 -9.95 1.19 15.50
CA GLU A 475 -8.90 1.61 14.56
C GLU A 475 -7.73 0.63 14.53
N GLN A 476 -7.38 0.01 15.66
CA GLN A 476 -6.22 -0.87 15.78
C GLN A 476 -6.45 -2.28 15.19
N LEU A 477 -7.64 -2.60 14.68
CA LEU A 477 -7.97 -3.94 14.21
C LEU A 477 -6.99 -4.50 13.14
N PRO A 478 -6.55 -3.72 12.12
CA PRO A 478 -5.53 -4.19 11.18
C PRO A 478 -4.15 -4.39 11.82
N ILE A 479 -3.80 -3.62 12.85
CA ILE A 479 -2.55 -3.83 13.61
C ILE A 479 -2.61 -5.15 14.37
N VAL A 480 -3.75 -5.50 15.01
CA VAL A 480 -3.91 -6.80 15.68
C VAL A 480 -3.63 -7.93 14.69
N LEU A 481 -4.13 -7.84 13.45
CA LEU A 481 -3.83 -8.81 12.39
C LEU A 481 -2.33 -8.90 12.09
N GLN A 482 -1.62 -7.76 12.01
CA GLN A 482 -0.17 -7.76 11.81
C GLN A 482 0.57 -8.42 12.97
N VAL A 483 0.10 -8.23 14.21
CA VAL A 483 0.71 -8.82 15.42
C VAL A 483 0.53 -10.34 15.48
N LEU A 484 -0.57 -10.90 14.96
CA LEU A 484 -0.77 -12.36 14.90
C LEU A 484 0.34 -13.09 14.14
N LEU A 485 0.98 -12.40 13.18
CA LEU A 485 2.10 -12.93 12.42
C LEU A 485 3.40 -13.01 13.24
N SER A 486 3.51 -12.26 14.34
CA SER A 486 4.61 -12.41 15.31
C SER A 486 4.42 -13.63 16.19
N GLN A 487 5.49 -14.19 16.74
CA GLN A 487 5.40 -15.15 17.84
C GLN A 487 5.36 -14.45 19.21
N ALA A 488 6.11 -13.36 19.38
CA ALA A 488 6.34 -12.74 20.69
C ALA A 488 5.05 -12.21 21.35
N HIS A 489 4.12 -11.68 20.55
CA HIS A 489 2.89 -11.04 21.05
C HIS A 489 1.61 -11.77 20.59
N ARG A 490 1.75 -12.97 20.01
CA ARG A 490 0.63 -13.71 19.42
C ARG A 490 -0.45 -14.06 20.43
N GLN A 491 -0.05 -14.57 21.60
CA GLN A 491 -0.98 -15.01 22.62
C GLN A 491 -1.88 -13.87 23.08
N ARG A 492 -1.27 -12.71 23.40
CA ARG A 492 -2.02 -11.51 23.80
C ARG A 492 -2.93 -11.01 22.68
N ALA A 493 -2.46 -11.00 21.43
CA ALA A 493 -3.28 -10.59 20.29
C ALA A 493 -4.48 -11.52 20.06
N LEU A 494 -4.30 -12.84 20.21
CA LEU A 494 -5.39 -13.82 20.11
C LEU A 494 -6.41 -13.67 21.24
N GLU A 495 -5.96 -13.43 22.46
CA GLU A 495 -6.85 -13.20 23.61
C GLU A 495 -7.72 -11.95 23.39
N LEU A 496 -7.11 -10.84 22.98
CA LEU A 496 -7.84 -9.60 22.69
C LEU A 496 -8.77 -9.75 21.49
N LEU A 497 -8.33 -10.48 20.45
CA LEU A 497 -9.19 -10.79 19.30
C LEU A 497 -10.39 -11.65 19.71
N ALA A 498 -10.21 -12.66 20.56
CA ALA A 498 -11.30 -13.49 21.05
C ALA A 498 -12.33 -12.65 21.81
N ARG A 499 -11.87 -11.76 22.70
CA ARG A 499 -12.72 -10.78 23.40
C ARG A 499 -13.48 -9.87 22.43
N PHE A 500 -12.86 -9.46 21.32
CA PHE A 500 -13.52 -8.65 20.29
C PHE A 500 -14.59 -9.44 19.54
N LEU A 501 -14.31 -10.68 19.13
CA LEU A 501 -15.25 -11.53 18.41
C LEU A 501 -16.48 -11.91 19.27
N ASP A 502 -16.30 -11.99 20.59
CA ASP A 502 -17.38 -12.25 21.55
C ASP A 502 -18.42 -11.12 21.64
N LEU A 503 -18.12 -9.93 21.07
CA LEU A 503 -19.07 -8.82 20.98
C LEU A 503 -20.22 -9.06 19.98
N GLY A 504 -20.13 -10.12 19.16
CA GLY A 504 -21.22 -10.58 18.29
C GLY A 504 -20.91 -10.54 16.79
N GLN A 505 -21.95 -10.79 15.97
CA GLN A 505 -21.83 -11.00 14.52
C GLN A 505 -21.17 -9.84 13.77
N TRP A 506 -21.43 -8.60 14.16
CA TRP A 506 -20.85 -7.41 13.53
C TRP A 506 -19.32 -7.38 13.69
N ALA A 507 -18.79 -7.75 14.86
CA ALA A 507 -17.35 -7.80 15.13
C ALA A 507 -16.66 -8.90 14.31
N VAL A 508 -17.34 -10.04 14.13
CA VAL A 508 -16.90 -11.10 13.21
C VAL A 508 -16.86 -10.57 11.76
N GLY A 509 -17.88 -9.84 11.32
CA GLY A 509 -17.93 -9.19 10.01
C GLY A 509 -16.74 -8.26 9.76
N TYR A 510 -16.43 -7.38 10.71
CA TYR A 510 -15.25 -6.50 10.64
C TYR A 510 -13.93 -7.28 10.63
N SER A 511 -13.80 -8.32 11.45
CA SER A 511 -12.58 -9.13 11.49
C SER A 511 -12.33 -9.87 10.16
N LEU A 512 -13.39 -10.39 9.54
CA LEU A 512 -13.33 -11.04 8.23
C LEU A 512 -12.96 -10.06 7.13
N SER A 513 -13.57 -8.87 7.13
CA SER A 513 -13.26 -7.82 6.14
C SER A 513 -11.85 -7.24 6.32
N VAL A 514 -11.29 -7.12 7.53
CA VAL A 514 -9.86 -6.80 7.68
C VAL A 514 -8.96 -7.89 7.04
N GLY A 515 -9.46 -9.12 6.92
CA GLY A 515 -8.78 -10.22 6.23
C GLY A 515 -8.10 -11.18 7.18
N ILE A 516 -8.64 -11.37 8.39
CA ILE A 516 -8.04 -12.20 9.44
C ILE A 516 -8.06 -13.71 9.12
N PHE A 517 -9.03 -14.15 8.32
CA PHE A 517 -9.34 -15.55 8.09
C PHE A 517 -8.15 -16.42 7.63
N PRO A 518 -7.35 -16.03 6.62
CA PRO A 518 -6.21 -16.85 6.17
C PRO A 518 -5.11 -17.01 7.24
N TYR A 519 -5.02 -16.05 8.17
CA TYR A 519 -4.03 -16.09 9.26
C TYR A 519 -4.49 -17.04 10.36
N MET A 520 -5.76 -16.94 10.75
CA MET A 520 -6.37 -17.84 11.73
C MET A 520 -6.40 -19.29 11.25
N LEU A 521 -6.66 -19.52 9.96
CA LEU A 521 -6.65 -20.87 9.37
C LEU A 521 -5.27 -21.54 9.39
N LYS A 522 -4.20 -20.73 9.44
CA LYS A 522 -2.81 -21.22 9.41
C LYS A 522 -2.27 -21.55 10.81
N LEU A 523 -2.79 -20.88 11.84
CA LEU A 523 -2.51 -21.18 13.25
C LEU A 523 -3.24 -22.47 13.64
#